data_AF-A0A3M8BEY9-F1
#
_entry.id   AF-A0A3M8BEY9-F1
#
_cell.length_a   1.000
_cell.length_b   1.000
_cell.length_c   1.000
_cell.angle_alpha   90.00
_cell.angle_beta   90.00
_cell.angle_gamma   90.00
#
_symmetry.space_group_name_H-M   'P 1'
#
loop_
_entity.id
_entity.type
_entity.pdbx_description
1 polymer ?
#
loop_
_entity_poly.entity_id
_entity_poly.type
_entity_poly.pdbx_seq_one_letter_code
_entity_poly.pdbx_strand_id
1 'polypeptide(L)'
;MEHGSLMQYEFEFPNEYTHELVMVIGDIMQIPVDLTKDNKMKHIQDFESDTEIIRLIKDTKDPNSFILVKFNKKDWYYAIVIRCHESIHQKVKQVLIDLNEQIIEEYGDSPYEKIENVISNKNTLLSKFLERHPLPI
;
A
#
# COMPACT_ATOMS: atom_id res chain seq x y z
N MET A 1 -26.92 -5.76 -0.07
CA MET A 1 -25.51 -5.93 -0.45
C MET A 1 -24.71 -5.80 0.82
N GLU A 2 -24.22 -6.91 1.37
CA GLU A 2 -23.33 -6.86 2.52
C GLU A 2 -22.13 -6.02 2.12
N HIS A 3 -21.96 -4.86 2.76
CA HIS A 3 -20.68 -4.17 2.71
C HIS A 3 -19.72 -5.07 3.47
N GLY A 4 -18.97 -5.91 2.75
CA GLY A 4 -17.96 -6.75 3.36
C GLY A 4 -17.02 -5.87 4.18
N SER A 5 -16.69 -6.30 5.40
CA SER A 5 -15.79 -5.55 6.27
C SER A 5 -14.48 -5.28 5.51
N LEU A 6 -14.02 -4.04 5.54
CA LEU A 6 -12.75 -3.64 4.95
C LEU A 6 -11.67 -3.68 6.03
N MET A 7 -10.46 -4.00 5.62
CA MET A 7 -9.25 -3.98 6.45
C MET A 7 -8.24 -3.04 5.81
N GLN A 8 -7.48 -2.31 6.62
CA GLN A 8 -6.43 -1.41 6.17
C GLN A 8 -5.10 -1.77 6.84
N TYR A 9 -4.07 -1.96 6.02
CA TYR A 9 -2.70 -2.18 6.45
C TYR A 9 -1.81 -1.10 5.90
N GLU A 10 -0.80 -0.73 6.67
CA GLU A 10 0.13 0.35 6.34
C GLU A 10 1.53 -0.10 6.70
N PHE A 11 2.47 0.15 5.80
CA PHE A 11 3.83 -0.36 5.95
C PHE A 11 4.85 0.56 5.28
N GLU A 12 5.90 0.94 6.00
CA GLU A 12 7.09 1.62 5.49
C GLU A 12 8.22 0.60 5.28
N PHE A 13 8.93 0.69 4.15
CA PHE A 13 9.91 -0.32 3.73
C PHE A 13 10.98 0.24 2.78
N PRO A 14 12.17 -0.40 2.68
CA PRO A 14 13.19 -0.06 1.70
C PRO A 14 12.69 -0.19 0.25
N ASN A 15 13.04 0.77 -0.61
CA ASN A 15 12.50 0.86 -1.97
C ASN A 15 12.76 -0.36 -2.87
N GLU A 16 13.77 -1.17 -2.60
CA GLU A 16 14.12 -2.37 -3.37
C GLU A 16 13.01 -3.43 -3.36
N TYR A 17 12.21 -3.51 -2.28
CA TYR A 17 11.10 -4.46 -2.19
C TYR A 17 9.83 -4.01 -2.91
N THR A 18 9.80 -2.78 -3.44
CA THR A 18 8.57 -2.18 -3.99
C THR A 18 7.94 -3.01 -5.09
N HIS A 19 8.76 -3.50 -6.03
CA HIS A 19 8.23 -4.20 -7.19
C HIS A 19 7.56 -5.52 -6.79
N GLU A 20 8.27 -6.34 -6.03
CA GLU A 20 7.77 -7.62 -5.56
C GLU A 20 6.53 -7.45 -4.67
N LEU A 21 6.61 -6.57 -3.67
CA LEU A 21 5.50 -6.34 -2.75
C LEU A 21 4.22 -5.93 -3.48
N VAL A 22 4.29 -4.94 -4.37
CA VAL A 22 3.09 -4.45 -5.08
C VAL A 22 2.53 -5.50 -6.03
N MET A 23 3.38 -6.28 -6.70
CA MET A 23 2.94 -7.39 -7.56
C MET A 23 2.21 -8.46 -6.76
N VAL A 24 2.78 -8.93 -5.65
CA VAL A 24 2.19 -9.96 -4.80
C VAL A 24 0.86 -9.49 -4.20
N ILE A 25 0.82 -8.25 -3.68
CA ILE A 25 -0.43 -7.68 -3.14
C ILE A 25 -1.46 -7.49 -4.25
N GLY A 26 -1.06 -7.03 -5.44
CA GLY A 26 -1.90 -6.93 -6.62
C GLY A 26 -2.56 -8.25 -6.99
N ASP A 27 -1.79 -9.33 -7.03
CA ASP A 27 -2.27 -10.68 -7.34
C ASP A 27 -3.25 -11.20 -6.27
N ILE A 28 -2.95 -11.01 -4.98
CA ILE A 28 -3.85 -11.40 -3.88
C ILE A 28 -5.19 -10.65 -3.98
N MET A 29 -5.14 -9.36 -4.30
CA MET A 29 -6.32 -8.50 -4.43
C MET A 29 -7.00 -8.64 -5.79
N GLN A 30 -6.41 -9.37 -6.74
CA GLN A 30 -6.85 -9.45 -8.13
C GLN A 30 -6.95 -8.08 -8.82
N ILE A 31 -6.08 -7.15 -8.44
CA ILE A 31 -5.95 -5.82 -9.04
C ILE A 31 -4.74 -5.84 -9.98
N PRO A 32 -4.91 -5.65 -11.29
CA PRO A 32 -3.78 -5.51 -12.20
C PRO A 32 -2.93 -4.32 -11.79
N VAL A 33 -1.63 -4.54 -11.57
CA VAL A 33 -0.69 -3.48 -11.21
C VAL A 33 0.28 -3.23 -12.35
N ASP A 34 0.70 -1.96 -12.48
CA ASP A 34 1.79 -1.55 -13.37
C ASP A 34 2.56 -0.43 -12.67
N LEU A 35 3.81 -0.71 -12.35
CA LEU A 35 4.72 0.22 -11.68
C LEU A 35 5.53 1.08 -12.66
N THR A 36 5.36 0.89 -13.98
CA THR A 36 6.04 1.72 -14.97
C THR A 36 5.50 3.15 -14.98
N LYS A 37 6.34 4.10 -15.41
CA LYS A 37 5.92 5.51 -15.58
C LYS A 37 4.93 5.69 -16.73
N ASP A 38 5.05 4.88 -17.77
CA ASP A 38 4.21 4.95 -18.97
C ASP A 38 2.93 4.11 -18.89
N ASN A 39 2.54 3.68 -17.68
CA ASN A 39 1.34 2.89 -17.48
C ASN A 39 0.11 3.64 -18.03
N LYS A 40 -0.76 2.91 -18.74
CA LYS A 40 -1.98 3.46 -19.38
C LYS A 40 -3.26 2.98 -18.69
N MET A 41 -3.13 2.41 -17.51
CA MET A 41 -4.22 1.79 -16.78
C MET A 41 -5.06 2.87 -16.07
N LYS A 42 -6.34 2.99 -16.42
CA LYS A 42 -7.21 4.07 -15.90
C LYS A 42 -7.44 4.02 -14.39
N HIS A 43 -7.29 2.85 -13.77
CA HIS A 43 -7.44 2.64 -12.33
C HIS A 43 -6.16 2.96 -11.55
N ILE A 44 -5.08 3.33 -12.25
CA ILE A 44 -3.81 3.80 -11.69
C ILE A 44 -3.71 5.31 -11.88
N GLN A 45 -3.45 6.04 -10.80
CA GLN A 45 -3.33 7.49 -10.80
C GLN A 45 -2.12 7.91 -9.98
N ASP A 46 -1.29 8.78 -10.56
CA ASP A 46 -0.13 9.36 -9.89
C ASP A 46 -0.43 10.80 -9.44
N PHE A 47 -0.06 11.10 -8.20
CA PHE A 47 -0.14 12.42 -7.59
C PHE A 47 1.27 12.83 -7.17
N GLU A 48 1.81 13.85 -7.83
CA GLU A 48 3.21 14.23 -7.69
C GLU A 48 3.35 15.57 -6.98
N SER A 49 4.32 15.64 -6.06
CA SER A 49 4.81 16.89 -5.45
C SER A 49 6.33 17.00 -5.61
N ASP A 50 6.92 18.06 -5.08
CA ASP A 50 8.38 18.25 -5.11
C ASP A 50 9.16 17.16 -4.36
N THR A 51 8.53 16.47 -3.41
CA THR A 51 9.22 15.54 -2.49
C THR A 51 8.80 14.08 -2.65
N GLU A 52 7.64 13.80 -3.24
CA GLU A 52 7.09 12.45 -3.31
C GLU A 52 6.19 12.25 -4.54
N ILE A 53 5.96 10.99 -4.89
CA ILE A 53 4.92 10.56 -5.83
C ILE A 53 4.02 9.59 -5.07
N ILE A 54 2.71 9.82 -5.09
CA ILE A 54 1.72 8.88 -4.59
C ILE A 54 1.06 8.21 -5.78
N ARG A 55 1.24 6.91 -5.92
CA ARG A 55 0.53 6.08 -6.89
C ARG A 55 -0.65 5.41 -6.20
N LEU A 56 -1.84 5.66 -6.70
CA LEU A 56 -3.08 5.05 -6.25
C LEU A 56 -3.58 4.06 -7.31
N ILE A 57 -3.72 2.79 -6.93
CA ILE A 57 -4.16 1.68 -7.77
C ILE A 57 -5.46 1.16 -7.16
N LYS A 58 -6.60 1.42 -7.79
CA LYS A 58 -7.92 1.00 -7.28
C LYS A 58 -8.39 -0.30 -7.91
N ASP A 59 -9.16 -1.08 -7.17
CA ASP A 59 -9.97 -2.12 -7.79
C ASP A 59 -11.05 -1.46 -8.67
N THR A 60 -11.14 -1.96 -9.90
CA THR A 60 -12.16 -1.56 -10.88
C THR A 60 -13.59 -1.95 -10.47
N LYS A 61 -13.75 -2.97 -9.61
CA LYS A 61 -15.05 -3.48 -9.15
C LYS A 61 -15.50 -2.84 -7.84
N ASP A 62 -14.57 -2.63 -6.90
CA ASP A 62 -14.82 -1.92 -5.65
C ASP A 62 -13.73 -0.87 -5.38
N PRO A 63 -13.95 0.41 -5.73
CA PRO A 63 -12.98 1.47 -5.52
C PRO A 63 -12.56 1.70 -4.06
N ASN A 64 -13.28 1.14 -3.08
CA ASN A 64 -12.87 1.17 -1.68
C ASN A 64 -11.75 0.17 -1.37
N SER A 65 -11.49 -0.80 -2.25
CA SER A 65 -10.31 -1.65 -2.21
C SER A 65 -9.23 -1.06 -3.12
N PHE A 66 -8.04 -0.82 -2.57
CA PHE A 66 -6.95 -0.17 -3.28
C PHE A 66 -5.57 -0.49 -2.70
N ILE A 67 -4.56 -0.25 -3.53
CA ILE A 67 -3.14 -0.20 -3.17
C ILE A 67 -2.67 1.23 -3.41
N LEU A 68 -2.09 1.87 -2.41
CA LEU A 68 -1.48 3.17 -2.52
C LEU A 68 0.00 3.04 -2.16
N VAL A 69 0.88 3.47 -3.07
CA VAL A 69 2.32 3.47 -2.86
C VAL A 69 2.82 4.90 -2.85
N LYS A 70 3.53 5.30 -1.80
CA LYS A 70 4.20 6.59 -1.70
C LYS A 70 5.70 6.38 -1.95
N PHE A 71 6.14 6.86 -3.11
CA PHE A 71 7.54 6.94 -3.52
C PHE A 71 8.15 8.22 -2.95
N ASN A 72 9.23 8.10 -2.21
CA ASN A 72 10.01 9.26 -1.76
C ASN A 72 11.04 9.63 -2.84
N LYS A 73 11.15 10.91 -3.19
CA LYS A 73 12.16 11.40 -4.16
C LYS A 73 13.53 11.68 -3.52
N LYS A 74 13.57 11.76 -2.19
CA LYS A 74 14.75 12.17 -1.41
C LYS A 74 15.26 11.09 -0.46
N ASP A 75 14.51 10.02 -0.29
CA ASP A 75 14.79 8.95 0.66
C ASP A 75 14.60 7.58 -0.02
N TRP A 76 15.28 6.57 0.51
CA TRP A 76 15.22 5.18 0.08
C TRP A 76 14.08 4.42 0.75
N TYR A 77 13.42 4.99 1.76
CA TYR A 77 12.23 4.43 2.38
C TYR A 77 10.93 4.89 1.71
N TYR A 78 10.14 3.91 1.25
CA TYR A 78 8.82 4.09 0.68
C TYR A 78 7.75 3.64 1.66
N ALA A 79 6.49 3.91 1.33
CA ALA A 79 5.36 3.48 2.13
C ALA A 79 4.26 2.91 1.24
N ILE A 80 3.50 1.95 1.77
CA ILE A 80 2.33 1.37 1.14
C ILE A 80 1.14 1.44 2.10
N VAL A 81 -0.03 1.73 1.56
CA VAL A 81 -1.33 1.58 2.22
C VAL A 81 -2.14 0.61 1.38
N ILE A 82 -2.66 -0.44 2.03
CA ILE A 82 -3.44 -1.49 1.40
C ILE A 82 -4.79 -1.50 2.08
N ARG A 83 -5.87 -1.26 1.32
CA ARG A 83 -7.24 -1.44 1.79
C ARG A 83 -7.88 -2.59 1.02
N CYS A 84 -8.34 -3.61 1.73
CA CYS A 84 -8.82 -4.86 1.12
C CYS A 84 -10.02 -5.43 1.88
N HIS A 85 -10.74 -6.35 1.26
CA HIS A 85 -11.82 -7.08 1.92
C HIS A 85 -11.30 -8.04 2.99
N GLU A 86 -12.10 -8.23 4.03
CA GLU A 86 -11.88 -9.22 5.08
C GLU A 86 -11.60 -10.62 4.51
N SER A 87 -12.25 -11.05 3.43
CA SER A 87 -12.01 -12.39 2.85
C SER A 87 -10.56 -12.68 2.44
N ILE A 88 -9.75 -11.65 2.16
CA ILE A 88 -8.35 -11.78 1.70
C ILE A 88 -7.32 -11.21 2.70
N HIS A 89 -7.79 -10.60 3.79
CA HIS A 89 -6.97 -9.77 4.66
C HIS A 89 -5.80 -10.54 5.33
N GLN A 90 -6.00 -11.81 5.66
CA GLN A 90 -4.96 -12.64 6.29
C GLN A 90 -3.79 -12.90 5.33
N LYS A 91 -4.05 -13.04 4.03
CA LYS A 91 -2.98 -13.22 3.03
C LYS A 91 -2.16 -11.94 2.87
N VAL A 92 -2.83 -10.80 2.79
CA VAL A 92 -2.18 -9.48 2.77
C VAL A 92 -1.32 -9.28 4.02
N LYS A 93 -1.88 -9.56 5.20
CA LYS A 93 -1.16 -9.45 6.46
C LYS A 93 0.08 -10.35 6.49
N GLN A 94 -0.03 -11.59 6.02
CA GLN A 94 1.11 -12.52 6.01
C GLN A 94 2.26 -12.01 5.15
N VAL A 95 1.98 -11.50 3.94
CA VAL A 95 3.01 -10.89 3.07
C VAL A 95 3.77 -9.77 3.78
N LEU A 96 3.07 -8.93 4.54
CA LEU A 96 3.70 -7.85 5.30
C LEU A 96 4.52 -8.37 6.49
N ILE A 97 4.10 -9.46 7.14
CA ILE A 97 4.88 -10.10 8.20
C ILE A 97 6.16 -10.70 7.62
N ASP A 98 6.05 -11.46 6.53
CA ASP A 98 7.18 -12.11 5.87
C ASP A 98 8.21 -11.08 5.40
N LEU A 99 7.75 -9.98 4.79
CA LEU A 99 8.62 -8.87 4.38
C LEU A 99 9.28 -8.19 5.59
N ASN A 100 8.54 -8.01 6.69
CA ASN A 100 9.08 -7.41 7.89
C ASN A 100 10.18 -8.28 8.52
N GLU A 101 10.00 -9.61 8.52
CA GLU A 101 11.02 -10.57 8.95
C GLU A 101 12.26 -10.52 8.03
N GLN A 102 12.07 -10.46 6.71
CA GLN A 102 13.17 -10.32 5.76
C GLN A 102 13.99 -9.04 5.99
N ILE A 103 13.32 -7.91 6.22
CA ILE A 103 14.01 -6.63 6.51
C ILE A 103 14.82 -6.74 7.82
N ILE A 104 14.30 -7.41 8.85
CA ILE A 104 15.04 -7.66 10.10
C ILE A 104 16.29 -8.51 9.83
N GLU A 105 16.18 -9.56 9.02
CA GLU A 105 17.31 -10.42 8.70
C GLU A 105 18.41 -9.69 7.93
N GLU A 106 18.03 -8.84 6.97
CA GLU A 106 18.98 -8.13 6.11
C GLU A 106 19.59 -6.89 6.77
N TYR A 107 18.80 -6.13 7.53
CA TYR A 107 19.18 -4.81 8.06
C TYR A 107 19.36 -4.80 9.58
N GLY A 108 18.95 -5.85 10.29
CA GLY A 108 19.00 -5.91 11.76
C GLY A 108 18.00 -4.97 12.45
N ASP A 109 17.04 -4.43 11.70
CA ASP A 109 16.05 -3.47 12.17
C ASP A 109 14.67 -3.79 11.58
N SER A 110 13.63 -3.41 12.31
CA SER A 110 12.24 -3.59 11.89
C SER A 110 11.49 -2.26 11.88
N PRO A 111 10.81 -1.90 10.79
CA PRO A 111 9.92 -0.75 10.82
C PRO A 111 8.70 -0.97 11.76
N TYR A 112 8.35 -2.23 12.08
CA TYR A 112 7.18 -2.53 12.92
C TYR A 112 7.42 -3.66 13.93
N GLU A 113 6.90 -3.51 15.15
CA GLU A 113 6.82 -4.62 16.11
C GLU A 113 5.68 -5.60 15.77
N LYS A 114 4.59 -5.09 15.17
CA LYS A 114 3.40 -5.86 14.78
C LYS A 114 2.72 -5.25 13.56
N ILE A 115 2.19 -6.13 12.70
CA ILE A 115 1.32 -5.75 11.58
C ILE A 115 -0.15 -5.83 12.02
N GLU A 116 -0.83 -4.69 12.10
CA GLU A 116 -2.21 -4.58 12.61
C GLU A 116 -3.15 -3.92 11.58
N ASN A 117 -4.44 -4.25 11.68
CA ASN A 117 -5.46 -3.55 10.90
C ASN A 117 -5.70 -2.17 11.53
N VAL A 118 -5.46 -1.11 10.76
CA VAL A 118 -5.55 0.28 11.23
C VAL A 118 -6.77 1.03 10.69
N ILE A 119 -7.76 0.35 10.10
CA ILE A 119 -8.89 1.01 9.42
C ILE A 119 -9.70 1.94 10.33
N SER A 120 -9.78 1.62 11.61
CA SER A 120 -10.51 2.41 12.62
C SER A 120 -9.62 3.44 13.33
N ASN A 121 -8.33 3.51 12.99
CA ASN A 121 -7.39 4.44 13.63
C ASN A 121 -7.54 5.84 13.04
N LYS A 122 -7.45 6.85 13.91
CA LYS A 122 -7.56 8.27 13.52
C LYS A 122 -6.27 8.86 12.96
N ASN A 123 -5.12 8.27 13.28
CA ASN A 123 -3.81 8.74 12.87
C ASN A 123 -3.12 7.63 12.08
N THR A 124 -3.25 7.69 10.76
CA THR A 124 -2.76 6.68 9.82
C THR A 124 -1.85 7.33 8.77
N LEU A 125 -1.01 6.55 8.10
CA LEU A 125 -0.28 7.01 6.92
C LEU A 125 -1.27 7.53 5.87
N LEU A 126 -2.41 6.85 5.70
CA LEU A 126 -3.45 7.32 4.79
C LEU A 126 -3.99 8.70 5.16
N SER A 127 -4.31 8.97 6.43
CA SER A 127 -4.80 10.28 6.84
C SER A 127 -3.77 11.38 6.56
N LYS A 128 -2.49 11.10 6.84
CA LYS A 128 -1.37 12.01 6.53
C LYS A 128 -1.16 12.24 5.03
N PHE A 129 -1.46 11.23 4.19
CA PHE A 129 -1.44 11.40 2.74
C PHE A 129 -2.60 12.26 2.27
N LEU A 130 -3.80 12.04 2.79
CA LEU A 130 -5.00 12.80 2.46
C LEU A 130 -4.93 14.29 2.84
N GLU A 131 -4.25 14.61 3.94
CA GLU A 131 -4.01 16.01 4.33
C GLU A 131 -3.12 16.76 3.33
N ARG A 132 -2.19 16.06 2.68
CA ARG A 132 -1.22 16.64 1.74
C ARG A 132 -1.71 16.58 0.29
N HIS A 133 -2.48 15.55 -0.05
CA HIS A 133 -3.00 15.28 -1.37
C HIS A 133 -4.47 14.90 -1.25
N PRO A 134 -5.42 15.68 -1.82
CA PRO A 134 -6.83 15.30 -1.82
C PRO A 134 -7.05 14.14 -2.80
N LEU A 135 -6.75 12.91 -2.36
CA LEU A 135 -6.89 11.70 -3.16
C LEU A 135 -8.37 11.30 -3.25
N PRO A 136 -8.85 10.80 -4.40
CA PRO A 136 -10.27 10.51 -4.61
C PRO A 136 -10.68 9.14 -4.02
N ILE A 137 -10.36 8.80 -2.77
CA ILE A 137 -10.61 7.48 -2.15
C ILE A 137 -11.76 7.46 -1.15
#